data_AF-A0A2N4YKW4-F1
#
_entry.id   AF-A0A2N4YKW4-F1
#
_cell.length_a   1.000
_cell.length_b   1.000
_cell.length_c   1.000
_cell.angle_alpha   90.00
_cell.angle_beta   90.00
_cell.angle_gamma   90.00
#
_symmetry.space_group_name_H-M   'P 1'
#
loop_
_entity.id
_entity.type
_entity.pdbx_description
1 polymer ?
#
loop_
_entity_poly.entity_id
_entity_poly.type
_entity_poly.pdbx_seq_one_letter_code
_entity_poly.pdbx_strand_id
1 'polypeptide(L)'
;MHLRLTAAALLFALPAFAQDLATGEAITAAISGNTVQGSMVASGAYTEFYAEDGTIKGDGYTGTWKVEGDTMCFDYGEGANCWGVRINGDQVAWIKDGAEDGTGTLVKGNPNNF
;
A
#
# COMPACT_ATOMS: atom_id res chain seq x y z
N MET A 1 6.18 23.79 55.06
CA MET A 1 7.09 23.04 54.17
C MET A 1 6.24 22.31 53.14
N HIS A 2 6.19 22.79 51.90
CA HIS A 2 5.33 22.24 50.85
C HIS A 2 5.97 20.99 50.24
N LEU A 3 5.40 19.81 50.49
CA LEU A 3 5.83 18.57 49.83
C LEU A 3 5.12 18.48 48.47
N ARG A 4 5.84 18.83 47.40
CA ARG A 4 5.37 18.69 46.02
C ARG A 4 5.40 17.20 45.64
N LEU A 5 4.24 16.57 45.46
CA LEU A 5 4.16 15.27 44.79
C LEU A 5 4.37 15.48 43.28
N THR A 6 5.53 15.10 42.79
CA THR A 6 5.84 15.01 41.37
C THR A 6 5.15 13.76 40.79
N ALA A 7 4.13 13.94 39.95
CA ALA A 7 3.52 12.85 39.21
C ALA A 7 4.47 12.39 38.09
N ALA A 8 5.04 11.20 38.22
CA ALA A 8 5.84 10.57 37.16
C ALA A 8 4.88 9.94 36.14
N ALA A 9 4.67 10.60 35.00
CA ALA A 9 3.97 10.01 33.86
C ALA A 9 4.88 8.97 33.18
N LEU A 10 4.57 7.69 33.40
CA LEU A 10 5.16 6.57 32.66
C LEU A 10 4.55 6.54 31.25
N LEU A 11 5.24 7.16 30.30
CA LEU A 11 4.98 6.97 28.86
C LEU A 11 5.45 5.56 28.49
N PHE A 12 4.52 4.61 28.40
CA PHE A 12 4.79 3.33 27.72
C PHE A 12 4.95 3.61 26.23
N ALA A 13 6.19 3.71 25.76
CA ALA A 13 6.49 3.63 24.35
C ALA A 13 6.22 2.18 23.90
N LEU A 14 5.07 1.96 23.25
CA LEU A 14 4.81 0.69 22.57
C LEU A 14 5.87 0.54 21.46
N PRO A 15 6.51 -0.64 21.31
CA PRO A 15 7.35 -0.87 20.17
C PRO A 15 6.50 -0.76 18.90
N ALA A 16 6.81 0.22 18.06
CA ALA A 16 6.32 0.26 16.70
C ALA A 16 6.98 -0.91 15.96
N PHE A 17 6.32 -2.07 15.96
CA PHE A 17 6.71 -3.16 15.07
C PHE A 17 6.54 -2.64 13.64
N ALA A 18 7.65 -2.34 12.99
CA ALA A 18 7.66 -2.15 11.55
C ALA A 18 7.03 -3.42 10.95
N GLN A 19 5.83 -3.31 10.36
CA GLN A 19 5.19 -4.47 9.75
C GLN A 19 6.11 -5.01 8.65
N ASP A 20 6.29 -6.33 8.63
CA ASP A 20 7.07 -7.00 7.60
C ASP A 20 6.44 -6.77 6.22
N LEU A 21 7.28 -6.83 5.19
CA LEU A 21 6.81 -6.80 3.81
C LEU A 21 6.03 -8.07 3.50
N ALA A 22 4.97 -7.93 2.71
CA ALA A 22 4.17 -9.03 2.21
C ALA A 22 4.95 -9.86 1.19
N THR A 23 4.68 -11.15 1.14
CA THR A 23 5.21 -12.04 0.09
C THR A 23 4.49 -11.81 -1.23
N GLY A 24 5.10 -12.22 -2.34
CA GLY A 24 4.49 -12.12 -3.66
C GLY A 24 3.12 -12.81 -3.76
N GLU A 25 2.97 -13.96 -3.10
CA GLU A 25 1.69 -14.68 -3.02
C GLU A 25 0.63 -13.85 -2.28
N ALA A 26 0.99 -13.22 -1.15
CA ALA A 26 0.08 -12.38 -0.38
C ALA A 26 -0.30 -11.12 -1.16
N ILE A 27 0.65 -10.51 -1.89
CA ILE A 27 0.39 -9.37 -2.77
C ILE A 27 -0.60 -9.77 -3.88
N THR A 28 -0.32 -10.87 -4.58
CA THR A 28 -1.16 -11.36 -5.68
C THR A 28 -2.58 -11.63 -5.19
N ALA A 29 -2.73 -12.30 -4.03
CA ALA A 29 -4.04 -12.63 -3.46
C ALA A 29 -4.83 -11.39 -3.03
N ALA A 30 -4.16 -10.35 -2.53
CA ALA A 30 -4.80 -9.10 -2.14
C ALA A 30 -5.19 -8.23 -3.35
N ILE A 31 -4.31 -8.10 -4.34
CA ILE A 31 -4.45 -7.11 -5.41
C ILE A 31 -5.26 -7.66 -6.59
N SER A 32 -5.02 -8.91 -6.99
CA SER A 32 -5.62 -9.47 -8.21
C SER A 32 -7.15 -9.47 -8.12
N GLY A 33 -7.80 -8.86 -9.12
CA GLY A 33 -9.26 -8.76 -9.18
C GLY A 33 -9.87 -7.76 -8.19
N ASN A 34 -9.07 -6.87 -7.60
CA ASN A 34 -9.54 -5.84 -6.67
C ASN A 34 -9.11 -4.44 -7.10
N THR A 35 -9.73 -3.44 -6.49
CA THR A 35 -9.40 -2.03 -6.64
C THR A 35 -8.57 -1.55 -5.46
N VAL A 36 -7.58 -0.68 -5.70
CA VAL A 36 -6.94 0.11 -4.63
C VAL A 36 -7.35 1.56 -4.79
N GLN A 37 -7.85 2.14 -3.70
CA GLN A 37 -8.12 3.58 -3.57
C GLN A 37 -7.06 4.16 -2.65
N GLY A 38 -6.21 5.04 -3.16
CA GLY A 38 -5.01 5.43 -2.43
C GLY A 38 -4.42 6.77 -2.83
N SER A 39 -3.22 7.03 -2.34
CA SER A 39 -2.41 8.17 -2.74
C SER A 39 -0.94 7.80 -2.75
N MET A 40 -0.23 8.20 -3.79
CA MET A 40 1.23 8.19 -3.81
C MET A 40 1.76 9.54 -3.31
N VAL A 41 2.96 9.57 -2.74
CA VAL A 41 3.63 10.80 -2.30
C VAL A 41 3.88 11.73 -3.50
N ALA A 42 4.27 11.18 -4.65
CA ALA A 42 4.65 11.96 -5.82
C ALA A 42 3.47 12.39 -6.72
N SER A 43 2.45 11.53 -6.90
CA SER A 43 1.36 11.77 -7.86
C SER A 43 0.00 12.04 -7.21
N GLY A 44 -0.11 11.92 -5.89
CA GLY A 44 -1.36 12.17 -5.17
C GLY A 44 -2.37 11.03 -5.30
N ALA A 45 -3.65 11.38 -5.16
CA ALA A 45 -4.72 10.40 -5.06
C ALA A 45 -4.97 9.65 -6.37
N TYR A 46 -5.28 8.35 -6.26
CA TYR A 46 -5.62 7.50 -7.39
C TYR A 46 -6.70 6.48 -7.00
N THR A 47 -7.35 5.90 -8.01
CA THR A 47 -8.24 4.75 -7.84
C THR A 47 -8.09 3.85 -9.05
N GLU A 48 -7.65 2.62 -8.81
CA GLU A 48 -7.24 1.71 -9.88
C GLU A 48 -7.78 0.30 -9.62
N PHE A 49 -8.35 -0.32 -10.65
CA PHE A 49 -8.67 -1.74 -10.67
C PHE A 49 -7.52 -2.55 -11.26
N TYR A 50 -7.07 -3.56 -10.54
CA TYR A 50 -6.01 -4.47 -10.95
C TYR A 50 -6.64 -5.77 -11.45
N ALA A 51 -6.82 -5.88 -12.77
CA ALA A 51 -7.42 -7.03 -13.41
C ALA A 51 -6.52 -8.28 -13.31
N GLU A 52 -7.11 -9.46 -13.22
CA GLU A 52 -6.39 -10.74 -13.08
C GLU A 52 -5.45 -11.06 -14.26
N ASP A 53 -5.66 -10.42 -15.41
CA ASP A 53 -4.82 -10.53 -16.61
C ASP A 53 -3.56 -9.65 -16.57
N GLY A 54 -3.33 -8.91 -15.49
CA GLY A 54 -2.22 -7.98 -15.35
C GLY A 54 -2.50 -6.57 -15.86
N THR A 55 -3.74 -6.24 -16.25
CA THR A 55 -4.10 -4.88 -16.68
C THR A 55 -4.48 -4.00 -15.48
N ILE A 56 -3.99 -2.76 -15.46
CA ILE A 56 -4.47 -1.71 -14.56
C ILE A 56 -5.51 -0.88 -15.31
N LYS A 57 -6.65 -0.60 -14.68
CA LYS A 57 -7.68 0.30 -15.21
C LYS A 57 -7.97 1.41 -14.20
N GLY A 58 -7.73 2.65 -14.60
CA GLY A 58 -8.07 3.83 -13.81
C GLY A 58 -8.96 4.79 -14.59
N ASP A 59 -9.21 5.97 -14.03
CA ASP A 59 -10.07 6.98 -14.66
C ASP A 59 -9.39 7.61 -15.89
N GLY A 60 -9.69 7.08 -17.07
CA GLY A 60 -9.16 7.58 -18.35
C GLY A 60 -7.74 7.12 -18.68
N TYR A 61 -7.19 6.15 -17.95
CA TYR A 61 -5.86 5.59 -18.21
C TYR A 61 -5.78 4.08 -17.98
N THR A 62 -4.76 3.48 -18.56
CA THR A 62 -4.44 2.05 -18.42
C THR A 62 -2.95 1.88 -18.11
N GLY A 63 -2.62 0.74 -17.53
CA GLY A 63 -1.25 0.32 -17.29
C GLY A 63 -1.19 -1.20 -17.19
N THR A 64 -0.03 -1.71 -16.80
CA THR A 64 0.14 -3.13 -16.49
C THR A 64 0.73 -3.28 -15.10
N TRP A 65 0.33 -4.34 -14.43
CA TRP A 65 0.86 -4.73 -13.15
C TRP A 65 1.33 -6.18 -13.16
N LYS A 66 2.30 -6.46 -12.31
CA LYS A 66 2.75 -7.81 -12.01
C LYS A 66 3.39 -7.85 -10.63
N VAL A 67 3.49 -9.05 -10.08
CA VAL A 67 4.31 -9.32 -8.90
C VAL A 67 5.62 -9.95 -9.35
N GLU A 68 6.74 -9.34 -8.96
CA GLU A 68 8.09 -9.88 -9.18
C GLU A 68 8.76 -10.16 -7.83
N GLY A 69 8.93 -11.45 -7.52
CA GLY A 69 9.35 -11.86 -6.18
C GLY A 69 8.35 -11.38 -5.13
N ASP A 70 8.82 -10.61 -4.15
CA ASP A 70 7.99 -10.01 -3.08
C ASP A 70 7.70 -8.52 -3.32
N THR A 71 7.68 -8.10 -4.59
CA THR A 71 7.43 -6.70 -4.98
C THR A 71 6.28 -6.59 -5.96
N MET A 72 5.54 -5.49 -5.85
CA MET A 72 4.50 -5.09 -6.78
C MET A 72 5.10 -4.13 -7.79
N CYS A 73 4.96 -4.43 -9.09
CA CYS A 73 5.49 -3.63 -10.17
C CYS A 73 4.39 -3.05 -11.05
N PHE A 74 4.46 -1.76 -11.33
CA PHE A 74 3.53 -1.03 -12.18
C PHE A 74 4.26 -0.44 -13.38
N ASP A 75 3.66 -0.54 -14.56
CA ASP A 75 4.15 0.06 -15.80
C ASP A 75 3.00 0.76 -16.53
N TYR A 76 3.13 2.08 -16.67
CA TYR A 76 2.16 2.94 -17.37
C TYR A 76 2.68 3.41 -18.74
N GLY A 77 3.69 2.72 -19.31
CA GLY A 77 4.25 2.99 -20.64
C GLY A 77 5.70 3.53 -20.63
N GLU A 78 6.28 3.74 -19.46
CA GLU A 78 7.64 4.27 -19.28
C GLU A 78 8.62 3.23 -18.71
N GLY A 79 8.14 2.00 -18.53
CA GLY A 79 8.87 0.91 -17.89
C GLY A 79 8.40 0.64 -16.47
N ALA A 80 8.61 -0.60 -16.03
CA ALA A 80 8.16 -1.08 -14.74
C ALA A 80 8.94 -0.43 -13.58
N ASN A 81 8.19 0.10 -12.60
CA ASN A 81 8.71 0.48 -11.30
C ASN A 81 8.14 -0.46 -10.24
N CYS A 82 8.97 -0.90 -9.29
CA CYS A 82 8.58 -1.88 -8.28
C CYS A 82 8.68 -1.33 -6.84
N TRP A 83 7.74 -1.77 -6.00
CA TRP A 83 7.63 -1.42 -4.58
C TRP A 83 7.50 -2.67 -3.74
N GLY A 84 8.09 -2.67 -2.55
CA GLY A 84 7.66 -3.57 -1.48
C GLY A 84 6.24 -3.21 -1.04
N VAL A 85 5.51 -4.16 -0.46
CA VAL A 85 4.13 -3.90 -0.03
C VAL A 85 3.99 -4.29 1.44
N ARG A 86 3.39 -3.44 2.25
CA ARG A 86 2.83 -3.86 3.55
C ARG A 86 1.33 -4.01 3.40
N ILE A 87 0.78 -5.09 3.95
CA ILE A 87 -0.66 -5.37 3.93
C ILE A 87 -1.13 -5.55 5.38
N ASN A 88 -2.17 -4.81 5.77
CA ASN A 88 -2.81 -4.91 7.07
C ASN A 88 -4.33 -4.84 6.93
N GLY A 89 -4.99 -6.00 6.90
CA GLY A 89 -6.41 -6.08 6.60
C GLY A 89 -6.68 -5.58 5.18
N ASP A 90 -7.47 -4.51 5.07
CA ASP A 90 -7.75 -3.83 3.80
C ASP A 90 -6.75 -2.71 3.47
N GLN A 91 -5.80 -2.40 4.35
CA GLN A 91 -4.83 -1.35 4.09
C GLN A 91 -3.59 -1.90 3.37
N VAL A 92 -3.13 -1.15 2.38
CA VAL A 92 -1.86 -1.37 1.68
C VAL A 92 -0.97 -0.14 1.81
N ALA A 93 0.33 -0.37 1.95
CA ALA A 93 1.34 0.67 1.86
C ALA A 93 2.43 0.25 0.87
N TRP A 94 2.76 1.16 -0.06
CA TRP A 94 3.82 0.98 -1.04
C TRP A 94 5.13 1.43 -0.44
N ILE A 95 6.12 0.56 -0.42
CA ILE A 95 7.40 0.79 0.23
C ILE A 95 8.49 0.91 -0.83
N LYS A 96 9.14 2.08 -0.88
CA LYS A 96 10.29 2.36 -1.75
C LYS A 96 11.49 2.74 -0.88
N ASP A 97 12.63 2.11 -1.11
CA ASP A 97 13.88 2.40 -0.38
C ASP A 97 13.73 2.38 1.15
N GLY A 98 12.84 1.51 1.65
CA GLY A 98 12.55 1.35 3.08
C GLY A 98 11.55 2.36 3.67
N ALA A 99 11.08 3.33 2.88
CA ALA A 99 10.09 4.33 3.29
C ALA A 99 8.73 4.09 2.62
N GLU A 100 7.66 4.55 3.28
CA GLU A 100 6.33 4.59 2.67
C GLU A 100 6.29 5.67 1.59
N ASP A 101 5.97 5.25 0.37
CA ASP A 101 5.89 6.08 -0.84
C ASP A 101 4.44 6.22 -1.33
N GLY A 102 3.51 5.51 -0.69
CA GLY A 102 2.08 5.68 -0.86
C GLY A 102 1.28 4.72 0.00
N THR A 103 -0.02 4.98 0.08
CA THR A 103 -0.99 4.16 0.83
C THR A 103 -2.23 3.92 0.00
N GLY A 104 -3.01 2.91 0.39
CA GLY A 104 -4.30 2.68 -0.19
C GLY A 104 -5.16 1.73 0.63
N THR A 105 -6.44 1.69 0.28
CA THR A 105 -7.43 0.75 0.78
C THR A 105 -7.87 -0.18 -0.34
N LEU A 106 -7.84 -1.48 -0.06
CA LEU A 106 -8.36 -2.55 -0.90
C LEU A 106 -9.87 -2.51 -0.90
N VAL A 107 -10.43 -2.42 -2.10
CA VAL A 107 -11.87 -2.49 -2.34
C VAL A 107 -12.13 -3.68 -3.25
N LYS A 108 -13.09 -4.53 -2.85
CA LYS A 108 -13.38 -5.76 -3.56
C LYS A 108 -13.91 -5.50 -4.98
N GLY A 109 -13.35 -6.17 -5.98
CA GLY A 109 -13.80 -6.10 -7.38
C GLY A 109 -13.50 -4.77 -8.08
N ASN A 110 -14.26 -4.45 -9.12
CA ASN A 110 -14.21 -3.17 -9.87
C ASN A 110 -15.50 -2.35 -9.63
N PRO A 111 -15.71 -1.77 -8.43
CA PRO A 111 -16.94 -1.05 -8.11
C PRO A 111 -17.13 0.23 -8.95
N ASN A 112 -16.04 0.78 -9.47
CA ASN A 112 -16.02 1.98 -10.30
C ASN A 112 -16.34 1.69 -11.78
N ASN A 113 -16.35 0.41 -12.19
CA ASN A 113 -16.58 -0.02 -13.58
C ASN A 113 -15.64 0.62 -14.60
N PHE A 114 -14.34 0.73 -14.26
CA PHE A 114 -13.30 1.10 -15.22
C PHE A 114 -13.20 0.10 -16.38
#